data_AF-A0A432SG55-F1
#
_entry.id   AF-A0A432SG55-F1
#
_cell.length_a   1.000
_cell.length_b   1.000
_cell.length_c   1.000
_cell.angle_alpha   90.00
_cell.angle_beta   90.00
_cell.angle_gamma   90.00
#
_symmetry.space_group_name_H-M   'P 1'
#
loop_
_entity.id
_entity.type
_entity.pdbx_description
1 polymer ?
#
loop_
_entity_poly.entity_id
_entity_poly.type
_entity_poly.pdbx_seq_one_letter_code
_entity_poly.pdbx_strand_id
1 'polypeptide(L)' 'MKPIHHIENALKDLDTEVEIILMNIALSLTQKDAKMLPILQQKKVLEQTLEDLKYLEAHPPAPNQPCGISKYRND' A
#
# COMPACT_ATOMS: atom_id res chain seq x y z
N MET A 1 12.88 6.78 -5.61
CA MET A 1 11.86 7.87 -5.81
C MET A 1 11.28 8.36 -4.47
N LYS A 2 10.96 9.66 -4.27
CA LYS A 2 10.29 10.15 -3.02
C LYS A 2 8.98 9.39 -2.66
N PRO A 3 8.08 9.07 -3.63
CA PRO A 3 6.85 8.32 -3.35
C PRO A 3 7.08 6.91 -2.79
N ILE A 4 8.08 6.19 -3.31
CA ILE A 4 8.46 4.84 -2.85
C ILE A 4 8.81 4.89 -1.36
N HIS A 5 9.61 5.87 -0.95
CA HIS A 5 10.01 6.02 0.46
C HIS A 5 8.82 6.31 1.39
N HIS A 6 7.84 7.11 0.93
CA HIS A 6 6.63 7.35 1.72
C HIS A 6 5.80 6.08 1.93
N ILE A 7 5.70 5.22 0.91
CA ILE A 7 4.98 3.95 1.02
C ILE A 7 5.72 2.95 1.92
N GLU A 8 7.05 2.88 1.82
CA GLU A 8 7.87 2.03 2.70
C GLU A 8 7.74 2.44 4.18
N ASN A 9 7.73 3.75 4.46
CA ASN A 9 7.48 4.23 5.82
C ASN A 9 6.05 3.92 6.28
N ALA A 10 5.04 4.14 5.43
CA ALA A 10 3.66 3.83 5.77
C ALA A 10 3.46 2.33 6.06
N LEU A 11 4.09 1.44 5.29
CA LEU A 11 4.07 -0.01 5.55
C LEU A 11 4.67 -0.35 6.92
N LYS A 12 5.78 0.29 7.28
CA LYS A 12 6.42 0.12 8.59
C LYS A 12 5.55 0.61 9.73
N ASP A 13 4.85 1.73 9.54
CA ASP A 13 3.92 2.27 10.52
C ASP A 13 2.74 1.31 10.75
N LEU A 14 2.18 0.74 9.67
CA LEU A 14 1.12 -0.27 9.78
C LEU A 14 1.59 -1.54 10.50
N ASP A 15 2.82 -2.00 10.23
CA ASP A 15 3.40 -3.14 10.95
C ASP A 15 3.56 -2.87 12.45
N THR A 16 4.01 -1.67 12.79
CA THR A 16 4.11 -1.22 14.19
C THR A 16 2.73 -1.22 14.87
N GLU A 17 1.69 -0.77 14.16
CA GLU A 17 0.32 -0.76 14.69
C GLU A 17 -0.21 -2.18 14.93
N VAL A 18 0.07 -3.12 14.02
CA VAL A 18 -0.28 -4.55 14.22
C VAL A 18 0.43 -5.12 15.44
N GLU A 19 1.73 -4.86 15.61
CA GLU A 19 2.50 -5.31 16.78
C GLU A 19 1.90 -4.78 18.09
N ILE A 20 1.54 -3.50 18.13
CA ILE A 20 0.89 -2.88 19.30
C ILE A 20 -0.42 -3.58 19.63
N ILE A 21 -1.26 -3.91 18.62
CA ILE A 21 -2.52 -4.63 18.83
C ILE A 21 -2.27 -6.05 19.35
N LEU A 22 -1.30 -6.76 18.78
CA LEU A 22 -0.95 -8.12 19.19
C LEU A 22 -0.45 -8.16 20.64
N MET A 23 0.43 -7.22 21.02
CA MET A 23 0.99 -7.14 22.37
C MET A 23 -0.01 -6.59 23.41
N ASN A 24 -1.13 -6.02 22.99
CA ASN A 24 -2.13 -5.52 23.92
C ASN A 24 -2.81 -6.67 24.68
N ILE A 25 -2.49 -6.80 25.97
CA ILE A 25 -3.00 -7.85 26.86
C ILE A 25 -4.48 -7.63 27.21
N ALA A 26 -4.97 -6.38 27.13
CA ALA A 26 -6.35 -6.04 27.50
C ALA A 26 -7.39 -6.44 26.42
N LEU A 27 -6.95 -6.76 25.20
CA LEU A 27 -7.85 -7.13 24.10
C LEU A 27 -8.01 -8.66 24.02
N SER A 28 -9.25 -9.11 23.79
CA SER A 28 -9.51 -10.51 23.42
C SER A 28 -9.03 -10.80 21.99
N LEU A 29 -8.84 -12.09 21.65
CA LEU A 29 -8.40 -12.50 20.31
C LEU A 29 -9.35 -11.98 19.21
N THR A 30 -10.66 -12.07 19.42
CA THR A 30 -11.65 -11.56 18.45
C THR A 30 -11.57 -10.04 18.27
N GLN A 31 -11.28 -9.29 19.34
CA GLN A 31 -11.10 -7.83 19.25
C GLN A 31 -9.80 -7.47 18.52
N LYS A 32 -8.74 -8.25 18.72
CA LYS A 32 -7.48 -8.11 17.96
C LYS A 32 -7.73 -8.35 16.48
N ASP A 33 -8.39 -9.45 16.13
CA ASP A 33 -8.69 -9.77 14.72
C ASP A 33 -9.53 -8.67 14.05
N ALA A 34 -10.58 -8.19 14.72
CA ALA A 34 -11.43 -7.12 14.20
C ALA A 34 -10.66 -5.81 13.97
N LYS A 35 -9.66 -5.51 14.81
CA LYS A 35 -8.82 -4.32 14.69
C LYS A 35 -7.72 -4.49 13.63
N MET A 36 -7.13 -5.67 13.51
CA MET A 36 -6.05 -5.95 12.57
C MET A 36 -6.57 -6.09 11.13
N LEU A 37 -7.78 -6.61 10.91
CA LEU A 37 -8.33 -6.84 9.58
C LEU A 37 -8.24 -5.63 8.63
N PRO A 38 -8.73 -4.42 9.00
CA PRO A 38 -8.61 -3.26 8.12
C PRO A 38 -7.15 -2.82 7.89
N ILE A 39 -6.27 -2.99 8.88
CA ILE A 39 -4.84 -2.65 8.76
C ILE A 39 -4.15 -3.58 7.76
N LEU A 40 -4.41 -4.88 7.84
CA LEU A 40 -3.86 -5.87 6.91
C LEU A 40 -4.37 -5.66 5.48
N GLN A 41 -5.63 -5.25 5.31
CA GLN A 41 -6.18 -4.89 4.00
C GLN A 41 -5.46 -3.67 3.39
N GLN A 42 -5.21 -2.63 4.20
CA GLN A 42 -4.46 -1.45 3.76
C GLN A 42 -3.01 -1.81 3.41
N LYS A 43 -2.36 -2.62 4.26
CA LYS A 43 -0.99 -3.11 4.03
C LYS A 43 -0.87 -3.80 2.67
N LYS A 44 -1.80 -4.71 2.36
CA LYS A 44 -1.82 -5.41 1.07
C LYS A 44 -1.87 -4.45 -0.13
N VAL A 45 -2.71 -3.41 -0.07
CA VAL A 45 -2.83 -2.42 -1.16
C VAL A 45 -1.52 -1.63 -1.31
N LEU A 46 -0.90 -1.23 -0.19
CA LEU A 46 0.35 -0.49 -0.21
C LEU A 46 1.53 -1.35 -0.70
N GLU A 47 1.58 -2.65 -0.34
CA GLU A 47 2.58 -3.59 -0.86
C GLU A 47 2.48 -3.73 -2.38
N GLN A 48 1.26 -3.91 -2.90
CA GLN A 48 1.05 -3.97 -4.36
C GLN A 48 1.45 -2.65 -5.03
N THR A 49 1.07 -1.51 -4.44
CA THR A 49 1.42 -0.19 -4.98
C THR A 49 2.93 0.02 -4.99
N LEU A 50 3.64 -0.45 -3.95
CA LEU A 50 5.10 -0.38 -3.88
C LEU A 50 5.75 -1.21 -4.98
N GLU A 51 5.24 -2.43 -5.21
CA GLU A 51 5.70 -3.30 -6.29
C GLU A 51 5.49 -2.64 -7.66
N ASP A 52 4.30 -2.10 -7.91
CA ASP A 52 3.97 -1.40 -9.16
C ASP A 52 4.89 -0.20 -9.38
N LEU A 53 5.18 0.59 -8.34
CA LEU A 53 6.10 1.73 -8.45
C LEU A 53 7.55 1.30 -8.69
N LYS A 54 8.00 0.22 -8.04
CA LYS A 54 9.34 -0.35 -8.30
C LYS A 54 9.43 -0.88 -9.73
N TYR A 55 8.36 -1.50 -10.23
CA TYR A 55 8.28 -1.92 -11.63
C TYR A 55 8.39 -0.73 -12.59
N LEU A 56 7.65 0.36 -12.35
CA LEU A 56 7.68 1.57 -13.18
C LEU A 56 9.02 2.32 -13.09
N GLU A 57 9.69 2.29 -11.94
CA GLU A 57 11.04 2.87 -11.79
C GLU A 57 12.07 2.10 -12.63
N ALA A 58 11.95 0.76 -12.69
CA ALA A 58 12.79 -0.09 -13.52
C ALA A 58 12.40 -0.10 -15.01
N HIS A 59 11.12 0.11 -15.32
CA HIS A 59 10.54 0.09 -16.67
C HIS A 59 9.81 1.41 -16.94
N PRO A 60 10.55 2.52 -17.07
CA PRO A 60 9.92 3.81 -17.31
C PRO A 60 9.11 3.76 -18.60
N PRO A 61 7.86 4.25 -18.61
CA PRO A 61 7.07 4.32 -19.83
C PRO A 61 7.77 5.20 -20.86
N ALA A 62 7.58 4.89 -22.14
CA ALA A 62 8.18 5.68 -23.20
C ALA A 62 7.66 7.13 -23.13
N PRO A 63 8.54 8.14 -23.32
CA PRO A 63 8.10 9.53 -23.35
C PRO A 63 7.02 9.71 -24.44
N ASN A 64 5.95 10.42 -24.08
CA ASN A 64 4.77 10.69 -24.92
C ASN A 64 3.90 9.47 -25.28
N GLN A 65 3.92 8.38 -24.50
CA GLN A 65 2.85 7.39 -24.63
C GLN A 65 1.50 8.05 -24.27
N PRO A 66 0.51 8.05 -25.17
CA PRO A 66 -0.82 8.51 -24.82
C PRO A 66 -1.34 7.64 -23.69
N CYS A 67 -1.76 8.27 -22.59
CA CYS A 67 -2.50 7.61 -21.53
C CYS A 67 -3.61 6.78 -22.18
N GLY A 68 -3.61 5.45 -21.97
CA GLY A 68 -4.58 4.54 -22.61
C GLY A 68 -6.04 4.83 -22.26
N ILE A 69 -6.34 5.83 -21.43
CA ILE A 69 -7.70 6.32 -21.17
C ILE A 69 -8.10 7.42 -22.17
N SER A 70 -7.13 8.16 -22.74
CA SER A 70 -7.39 9.18 -23.76
C SER A 70 -8.03 8.61 -25.03
N LYS A 71 -7.72 7.36 -25.40
CA LYS A 71 -8.33 6.65 -26.55
C LYS A 71 -9.84 6.35 -26.39
N TYR A 72 -10.38 6.50 -25.19
CA TYR A 72 -11.81 6.29 -24.88
C TYR A 72 -12.53 7.58 -24.49
N ARG A 73 -11.83 8.71 -24.44
CA ARG A 73 -12.47 10.02 -24.33
C ARG A 73 -12.80 10.47 -25.74
N ASN A 74 -14.07 10.33 -26.11
CA ASN A 74 -14.62 11.13 -27.21
C ASN A 74 -14.76 12.55 -26.66
N ASP A 75 -14.04 13.50 -27.25
CA ASP A 75 -14.30 14.93 -27.03
C ASP A 75 -15.70 15.32 -27.53
#